data_AF-G8SJ73-F1
#
_entry.id   AF-G8SJ73-F1
#
_cell.length_a   1.000
_cell.length_b   1.000
_cell.length_c   1.000
_cell.angle_alpha   90.00
_cell.angle_beta   90.00
_cell.angle_gamma   90.00
#
_symmetry.space_group_name_H-M   'P 1'
#
loop_
_entity.id
_entity.type
_entity.pdbx_description
1 polymer ?
#
loop_
_entity_poly.entity_id
_entity_poly.type
_entity_poly.pdbx_seq_one_letter_code
_entity_poly.pdbx_strand_id
1 'polypeptide(L)' 'MDGHEHQVAWGREQTLPLSVGAHSLETFIRYRGIRADLGAGRLDFTVTPGQEVCVEAINGVTNGTPFTPRMLPRS' A
#
# COMPACT_ATOMS: atom_id res chain seq x y z
N MET A 1 -6.27 -0.05 4.66
CA MET A 1 -6.29 -1.53 4.85
C MET A 1 -7.29 -1.97 5.93
N ASP A 2 -8.22 -1.07 6.23
CA ASP A 2 -9.01 -0.98 7.46
C ASP A 2 -10.16 0.02 7.20
N GLY A 3 -10.39 0.36 5.93
CA GLY A 3 -11.21 1.51 5.51
C GLY A 3 -10.54 2.87 5.71
N HIS A 4 -9.29 2.94 6.19
CA HIS A 4 -8.59 4.21 6.43
C HIS A 4 -7.43 4.44 5.44
N GLU A 5 -7.26 5.71 5.09
CA GLU A 5 -6.09 6.21 4.37
C GLU A 5 -4.95 6.48 5.36
N HIS A 6 -3.74 6.01 5.05
CA HIS A 6 -2.55 6.24 5.86
C HIS A 6 -1.52 7.03 5.06
N GLN A 7 -0.98 8.10 5.65
CA GLN A 7 0.09 8.86 5.02
C GLN A 7 1.43 8.15 5.23
N VAL A 8 2.05 7.75 4.12
CA VAL A 8 3.38 7.14 4.08
C VAL A 8 4.43 8.15 3.59
N ALA A 9 5.69 7.94 3.99
CA ALA A 9 6.83 8.70 3.49
C ALA A 9 7.74 7.78 2.66
N TRP A 10 8.27 8.31 1.55
CA TRP A 10 9.18 7.56 0.68
C TRP A 10 10.39 7.03 1.43
N GLY A 11 10.72 5.76 1.19
CA GLY A 11 11.88 5.08 1.79
C GLY A 11 11.76 4.86 3.31
N ARG A 12 10.60 5.11 3.91
CA ARG A 12 10.37 4.88 5.34
C ARG A 12 9.33 3.79 5.52
N GLU A 13 9.72 2.73 6.23
CA GLU A 13 8.81 1.66 6.62
C GLU A 13 7.76 2.17 7.61
N GLN A 14 6.54 1.66 7.47
CA GLN A 14 5.44 1.88 8.41
C GLN A 14 4.81 0.54 8.75
N THR A 15 4.64 0.29 10.05
CA THR A 15 3.96 -0.90 10.56
C THR A 15 2.53 -0.53 10.94
N LEU A 16 1.56 -1.29 10.43
CA LEU A 16 0.14 -1.11 10.72
C LEU A 16 -0.43 -2.40 11.30
N PRO A 17 -1.24 -2.34 12.37
CA PRO A 17 -1.95 -3.52 12.85
C PRO A 17 -2.98 -3.98 11.81
N LEU A 18 -3.04 -5.29 11.56
CA LEU A 18 -3.97 -5.91 10.62
C LEU A 18 -4.72 -7.05 11.30
N SER A 19 -6.02 -7.16 11.02
CA SER A 19 -6.80 -8.33 11.43
C SER A 19 -6.46 -9.54 10.57
N VAL A 20 -6.68 -10.74 11.10
CA VAL A 20 -6.64 -11.97 10.29
C VAL A 20 -7.75 -11.93 9.24
N GLY A 21 -7.46 -12.36 8.01
CA GLY A 21 -8.43 -12.42 6.92
C GLY A 21 -7.95 -11.82 5.60
N ALA A 22 -8.89 -11.64 4.68
CA ALA A 22 -8.63 -11.07 3.35
C ALA A 22 -8.57 -9.54 3.41
N HIS A 23 -7.60 -8.96 2.71
CA HIS A 23 -7.33 -7.53 2.66
C HIS A 23 -7.12 -7.05 1.24
N SER A 24 -7.47 -5.79 1.03
CA SER A 24 -7.11 -5.02 -0.16
C SER A 24 -6.32 -3.79 0.25
N LEU A 25 -5.15 -3.62 -0.35
CA LEU A 25 -4.32 -2.44 -0.21
C LEU A 25 -4.39 -1.65 -1.51
N GLU A 26 -4.73 -0.37 -1.41
CA GLU A 26 -4.64 0.60 -2.49
C GLU A 26 -3.53 1.60 -2.19
N THR A 27 -2.72 1.92 -3.20
CA THR A 27 -1.63 2.90 -3.10
C THR A 27 -1.78 3.96 -4.16
N PHE A 28 -1.59 5.22 -3.79
CA PHE A 28 -1.73 6.36 -4.71
C PHE A 28 -0.92 7.56 -4.21
N ILE A 29 -0.71 8.54 -5.09
CA ILE A 29 -0.19 9.87 -4.74
C ILE A 29 -1.35 10.86 -4.78
N ARG A 30 -1.44 11.71 -3.75
CA ARG A 30 -2.33 12.87 -3.71
C ARG A 30 -1.54 14.13 -3.42
N TYR A 31 -1.62 15.12 -4.31
CA TYR A 31 -1.01 16.42 -4.09
C TYR A 31 -1.87 17.31 -3.20
N ARG A 32 -1.21 18.18 -2.42
CA ARG A 32 -1.92 19.17 -1.60
C ARG A 32 -2.81 20.05 -2.47
N GLY A 33 -4.10 20.11 -2.12
CA GLY A 33 -5.09 20.92 -2.85
C GLY A 33 -5.74 20.22 -4.04
N ILE A 34 -5.34 18.98 -4.35
CA ILE A 34 -5.94 18.16 -5.41
C ILE A 34 -6.71 17.00 -4.77
N ARG A 35 -7.94 16.74 -5.24
CA ARG A 35 -8.78 15.62 -4.77
C ARG A 35 -8.61 14.33 -5.59
N ALA A 36 -7.85 14.38 -6.67
CA ALA A 36 -7.59 13.23 -7.53
C ALA A 36 -6.49 12.34 -6.94
N ASP A 37 -6.76 11.04 -6.92
CA ASP A 37 -5.78 10.00 -6.59
C ASP A 37 -5.06 9.59 -7.87
N LEU A 38 -3.73 9.75 -7.86
CA LEU A 38 -2.90 9.51 -9.04
C LEU A 38 -2.12 8.21 -8.88
N GLY A 39 -2.02 7.49 -9.99
CA GLY A 39 -1.26 6.25 -10.05
C GLY A 39 -1.82 5.15 -9.15
N ALA A 40 -3.14 5.07 -8.95
CA ALA A 40 -3.73 4.05 -8.09
C ALA A 40 -3.25 2.62 -8.46
N GLY A 41 -2.61 1.94 -7.51
CA GLY A 41 -2.20 0.54 -7.58
C GLY A 41 -2.96 -0.25 -6.52
N ARG A 42 -3.17 -1.55 -6.77
CA ARG A 42 -3.90 -2.42 -5.86
C ARG A 42 -3.20 -3.76 -5.66
N LEU A 43 -3.21 -4.24 -4.42
CA LEU A 43 -2.75 -5.57 -4.04
C LEU A 43 -3.78 -6.21 -3.10
N ASP A 44 -4.27 -7.38 -3.49
CA ASP A 44 -5.12 -8.21 -2.65
C ASP A 44 -4.28 -9.32 -2.02
N PHE A 45 -4.45 -9.56 -0.72
CA PHE A 45 -3.71 -10.59 0.02
C PHE A 45 -4.50 -11.09 1.23
N THR A 46 -4.04 -12.17 1.84
CA THR A 46 -4.67 -12.76 3.05
C THR A 46 -3.64 -12.85 4.17
N VAL A 47 -4.04 -12.43 5.37
CA VAL A 47 -3.25 -12.51 6.59
C VAL A 47 -3.73 -13.68 7.44
N THR A 48 -2.81 -14.56 7.80
CA THR A 48 -3.06 -15.68 8.72
C THR A 48 -2.64 -15.31 10.17
N PRO A 49 -3.10 -16.03 11.20
CA PRO A 49 -2.75 -15.72 12.58
C PRO A 49 -1.23 -15.73 12.82
N GLY A 50 -0.70 -14.65 13.40
CA GLY A 50 0.73 -14.49 13.70
C GLY A 50 1.61 -14.17 12.50
N GLN A 51 1.03 -14.03 11.30
CA GLN A 51 1.78 -13.67 10.10
C GLN A 51 2.07 -12.17 10.08
N GLU A 52 3.31 -11.84 9.73
CA GLU A 52 3.66 -10.47 9.33
C GLU A 52 3.78 -10.39 7.81
N VAL A 53 3.08 -9.43 7.20
CA VAL A 53 3.13 -9.18 5.76
C VAL A 53 3.94 -7.91 5.52
N CYS A 54 5.00 -8.03 4.72
CA CYS A 54 5.76 -6.87 4.25
C CYS A 54 5.35 -6.58 2.81
N VAL A 55 5.00 -5.32 2.53
CA VAL A 55 4.60 -4.86 1.21
C VAL A 55 5.43 -3.65 0.84
N GLU A 56 5.93 -3.63 -0.39
CA GLU A 56 6.48 -2.43 -0.99
C GLU A 56 5.61 -1.96 -2.15
N ALA A 57 5.55 -0.66 -2.37
CA ALA A 57 4.87 -0.06 -3.50
C ALA A 57 5.86 0.77 -4.30
N ILE A 58 6.07 0.40 -5.55
CA ILE A 58 7.02 1.07 -6.45
C ILE A 58 6.24 2.05 -7.32
N ASN A 59 6.67 3.31 -7.36
CA ASN A 59 6.10 4.30 -8.25
C ASN A 59 6.37 3.93 -9.71
N GLY A 60 5.44 4.24 -10.60
CA GLY A 60 5.69 4.17 -12.02
C GLY A 60 6.60 5.31 -12.51
N VAL A 61 6.86 5.35 -13.82
CA VAL A 61 7.76 6.34 -14.45
C VAL A 61 7.27 7.78 -14.27
N THR A 62 5.96 7.98 -14.15
CA THR A 62 5.34 9.29 -13.89
C THR A 62 4.33 9.16 -12.76
N ASN A 63 3.95 10.29 -12.13
CA ASN A 63 3.00 10.29 -11.02
C ASN A 63 1.59 9.81 -11.40
N GLY A 64 1.25 9.81 -12.69
CA GLY A 64 -0.01 9.24 -13.19
C GLY A 64 0.07 7.74 -13.51
N THR A 65 1.28 7.18 -13.56
CA THR A 65 1.48 5.75 -13.80
C THR A 65 1.13 4.97 -12.53
N PRO A 66 0.41 3.84 -12.64
CA PRO A 66 0.06 3.04 -11.48
C PRO A 66 1.28 2.62 -10.64
N PHE A 67 1.11 2.66 -9.33
CA PHE A 67 2.01 1.97 -8.42
C PHE A 67 1.93 0.46 -8.63
N THR A 68 3.04 -0.21 -8.38
CA THR A 68 3.09 -1.68 -8.32
C THR A 68 3.30 -2.13 -6.88
N PRO A 69 2.24 -2.24 -6.06
CA PRO A 69 2.32 -2.84 -4.75
C PRO A 69 2.59 -4.35 -4.87
N ARG A 70 3.56 -4.85 -4.11
CA ARG A 70 3.90 -6.29 -4.09
C ARG A 70 4.33 -6.73 -2.70
N MET A 71 3.96 -7.95 -2.34
CA MET A 71 4.47 -8.58 -1.12
C MET A 71 5.95 -8.91 -1.29
N LEU A 72 6.72 -8.65 -0.24
CA LEU A 72 8.10 -9.09 -0.13
C LEU A 72 8.16 -10.45 0.57
N PRO A 73 9.02 -11.37 0.12
CA PRO A 73 9.35 -12.55 0.90
C PRO A 73 10.04 -12.10 2.19
N ARG A 74 9.59 -12.58 3.35
CA ARG A 74 10.36 -12.43 4.59
C ARG A 74 11.34 -13.59 4.68
N SER A 75 12.63 -13.25 4.73
CA SER A 75 13.74 -14.17 5.00
C SER A 75 13.70 -14.70 6.43
#